data_AF-A0A257AKE6-F1
#
_entry.id   AF-A0A257AKE6-F1
#
_cell.length_a   1.000
_cell.length_b   1.000
_cell.length_c   1.000
_cell.angle_alpha   90.00
_cell.angle_beta   90.00
_cell.angle_gamma   90.00
#
_symmetry.space_group_name_H-M   'P 1'
#
loop_
_entity.id
_entity.type
_entity.pdbx_description
1 polymer ?
#
loop_
_entity_poly.entity_id
_entity_poly.type
_entity_poly.pdbx_seq_one_letter_code
_entity_poly.pdbx_strand_id
1 'polypeptide(L)'
;GKGHLGVGADADIAVYDLDEKTGRAELERRLGCCEWLLKSGEVVVRAGRLCKSAGSAKKRSFFFVPKTKARETERETERETEKETEKETETVRRICNRRSFRAEHLKVFTAFIFLFFCFLKVKGTEKCVKRRG
;
A
#
# COMPACT_ATOMS: atom_id res chain seq x y z
N GLY A 1 4.27 -6.12 -13.79
CA GLY A 1 3.56 -7.02 -12.85
C GLY A 1 4.31 -7.09 -11.53
N LYS A 2 3.73 -7.70 -10.49
CA LYS A 2 4.42 -7.99 -9.22
C LYS A 2 4.78 -9.47 -9.15
N GLY A 3 5.77 -9.82 -8.34
CA GLY A 3 6.12 -11.22 -8.06
C GLY A 3 6.98 -11.92 -9.13
N HIS A 4 7.54 -11.16 -10.08
CA HIS A 4 8.45 -11.67 -11.12
C HIS A 4 9.56 -10.66 -11.43
N LEU A 5 10.63 -11.11 -12.08
CA LEU A 5 11.79 -10.29 -12.46
C LEU A 5 11.89 -9.95 -13.96
N GLY A 6 10.92 -10.41 -14.76
CA GLY A 6 10.86 -10.10 -16.20
C GLY A 6 10.63 -8.61 -16.52
N VAL A 7 10.89 -8.24 -17.78
CA VAL A 7 10.72 -6.87 -18.29
C VAL A 7 9.29 -6.36 -18.01
N GLY A 8 9.17 -5.12 -17.52
CA GLY A 8 7.90 -4.51 -17.11
C GLY A 8 7.45 -4.86 -15.68
N ALA A 9 8.28 -5.57 -14.90
CA ALA A 9 8.09 -5.69 -13.46
C ALA A 9 8.35 -4.37 -12.72
N ASP A 10 7.70 -4.18 -11.58
CA ASP A 10 8.16 -3.18 -10.61
C ASP A 10 9.56 -3.61 -10.12
N ALA A 11 10.51 -2.67 -10.02
CA ALA A 11 11.87 -2.93 -9.53
C ALA A 11 11.91 -3.11 -8.00
N ASP A 12 11.16 -4.10 -7.53
CA ASP A 12 11.05 -4.54 -6.15
C ASP A 12 11.82 -5.87 -6.03
N ILE A 13 13.09 -5.81 -5.62
CA ILE A 13 14.03 -6.94 -5.69
C ILE A 13 14.65 -7.16 -4.32
N ALA A 14 14.58 -8.39 -3.80
CA ALA A 14 15.31 -8.82 -2.61
C ALA A 14 16.47 -9.72 -3.01
N VAL A 15 17.67 -9.41 -2.51
CA VAL A 15 18.89 -10.20 -2.70
C VAL A 15 19.33 -10.74 -1.35
N TYR A 16 19.55 -12.04 -1.30
CA TYR A 16 20.03 -12.74 -0.11
C TYR A 16 21.43 -13.29 -0.41
N ASP A 17 22.31 -13.21 0.58
CA ASP A 17 23.58 -13.93 0.53
C ASP A 17 23.28 -15.40 0.82
N LEU A 18 22.92 -16.18 -0.19
CA LEU A 18 22.65 -17.61 -0.08
C LEU A 18 23.48 -18.34 -1.13
N ASP A 19 24.07 -19.45 -0.72
CA ASP A 19 24.79 -20.35 -1.60
C ASP A 19 24.35 -21.81 -1.35
N GLU A 20 24.85 -22.72 -2.16
CA GLU A 20 24.56 -24.16 -2.05
C GLU A 20 25.03 -24.77 -0.72
N LYS A 21 25.95 -24.09 -0.02
CA LYS A 21 26.52 -24.55 1.25
C LYS A 21 25.72 -24.05 2.46
N THR A 22 24.75 -23.17 2.24
CA THR A 22 23.94 -22.61 3.31
C THR A 22 23.06 -23.70 3.91
N GLY A 23 23.46 -24.18 5.09
CA GLY A 23 22.74 -25.24 5.80
C GLY A 23 21.38 -24.78 6.34
N ARG A 24 20.52 -25.74 6.66
CA ARG A 24 19.15 -25.50 7.15
C ARG A 24 19.09 -24.59 8.39
N ALA A 25 20.05 -24.72 9.30
CA ALA A 25 20.12 -23.90 10.51
C ALA A 25 20.40 -22.41 10.21
N GLU A 26 21.10 -22.14 9.11
CA GLU A 26 21.50 -20.78 8.71
C GLU A 26 20.45 -20.13 7.79
N LEU A 27 19.65 -20.93 7.11
CA LEU A 27 18.67 -20.49 6.11
C LEU A 27 17.66 -19.47 6.68
N GLU A 28 17.07 -19.75 7.84
CA GLU A 28 16.09 -18.85 8.47
C GLU A 28 16.73 -17.50 8.81
N ARG A 29 17.96 -17.52 9.36
CA ARG A 29 18.72 -16.32 9.71
C ARG A 29 18.95 -15.44 8.47
N ARG A 30 19.36 -16.04 7.36
CA ARG A 30 19.68 -15.32 6.12
C ARG A 30 18.43 -14.84 5.40
N LEU A 31 17.36 -15.63 5.34
CA LEU A 31 16.07 -15.19 4.79
C LEU A 31 15.43 -14.06 5.63
N GLY A 32 15.67 -14.05 6.94
CA GLY A 32 15.28 -12.95 7.81
C GLY A 32 16.08 -11.66 7.61
N CYS A 33 17.24 -11.71 6.94
CA CYS A 33 18.18 -10.61 6.81
C CYS A 33 18.73 -10.49 5.37
N CYS A 34 18.02 -9.74 4.52
CA CYS A 34 18.46 -9.53 3.13
C CYS A 34 19.75 -8.70 3.03
N GLU A 35 20.61 -9.06 2.08
CA GLU A 35 21.84 -8.35 1.77
C GLU A 35 21.54 -7.05 1.03
N TRP A 36 20.60 -7.09 0.07
CA TRP A 36 20.04 -5.88 -0.57
C TRP A 36 18.53 -5.98 -0.71
N LEU A 37 17.87 -4.83 -0.57
CA LEU A 37 16.46 -4.67 -0.94
C LEU A 37 16.31 -3.42 -1.78
N LEU A 38 15.77 -3.59 -2.99
CA LEU A 38 15.37 -2.50 -3.87
C LEU A 38 13.85 -2.36 -3.80
N LYS A 39 13.37 -1.13 -3.68
CA LYS A 39 11.95 -0.78 -3.74
C LYS A 39 11.75 0.30 -4.78
N SER A 40 10.99 0.00 -5.83
CA SER A 40 10.79 0.92 -6.95
C SER A 40 12.11 1.46 -7.53
N GLY A 41 13.15 0.62 -7.57
CA GLY A 41 14.49 0.96 -8.07
C GLY A 41 15.43 1.63 -7.04
N GLU A 42 14.94 2.01 -5.86
CA GLU A 42 15.77 2.61 -4.81
C GLU A 42 16.27 1.56 -3.82
N VAL A 43 17.55 1.62 -3.43
CA VAL A 43 18.12 0.75 -2.39
C VAL A 43 17.60 1.19 -1.02
N VAL A 44 16.80 0.34 -0.39
CA VAL A 44 16.19 0.59 0.93
C VAL A 44 16.83 -0.24 2.05
N VAL A 45 17.43 -1.39 1.73
CA VAL A 45 18.24 -2.18 2.68
C VAL A 45 19.59 -2.50 2.04
N ARG A 46 20.66 -2.41 2.83
CA ARG A 46 22.01 -2.81 2.46
C ARG A 46 22.69 -3.50 3.65
N ALA A 47 23.31 -4.65 3.42
CA ALA A 47 23.95 -5.49 4.45
C ALA A 47 23.05 -5.71 5.68
N GLY A 48 21.78 -6.07 5.44
CA GLY A 48 20.80 -6.29 6.51
C GLY A 48 20.30 -5.05 7.24
N ARG A 49 20.72 -3.83 6.84
CA ARG A 49 20.38 -2.58 7.53
C ARG A 49 19.52 -1.68 6.66
N LEU A 50 18.50 -1.09 7.26
CA LEU A 50 17.65 -0.09 6.62
C LEU A 50 18.46 1.18 6.32
N CYS A 51 18.45 1.62 5.06
CA CYS A 51 19.09 2.86 4.64
C CYS A 51 18.37 4.08 5.25
N LYS A 52 19.11 5.15 5.56
CA LYS A 52 18.51 6.43 6.03
C LYS A 52 17.53 7.00 5.01
N SER A 53 17.82 6.80 3.72
CA SER A 53 16.97 7.17 2.60
C SER A 53 15.74 6.29 2.43
N ALA A 54 15.59 5.16 3.13
CA ALA A 54 14.47 4.24 2.90
C ALA A 54 13.07 4.89 3.10
N GLY A 55 13.01 5.99 3.86
CA GLY A 55 11.80 6.78 4.02
C GLY A 55 11.34 7.53 2.76
N SER A 56 12.22 7.76 1.78
CA SER A 56 11.90 8.45 0.51
C SER A 56 11.30 7.53 -0.55
N ALA A 57 11.47 6.22 -0.42
CA ALA A 57 11.00 5.26 -1.40
C ALA A 57 9.49 5.41 -1.63
N LYS A 58 9.10 5.51 -2.91
CA LYS A 58 7.72 5.77 -3.33
C LYS A 58 6.78 4.68 -2.82
N LYS A 59 5.73 5.09 -2.12
CA LYS A 59 4.67 4.21 -1.61
C LYS A 59 3.41 4.37 -2.46
N ARG A 60 2.70 3.27 -2.69
CA ARG A 60 1.42 3.25 -3.42
C ARG A 60 0.41 2.43 -2.63
N SER A 61 -0.80 2.95 -2.53
CA SER A 61 -1.95 2.22 -1.99
C SER A 61 -2.75 1.66 -3.16
N PHE A 62 -3.06 0.36 -3.12
CA PHE A 62 -3.88 -0.29 -4.13
C PHE A 62 -5.24 -0.58 -3.50
N PHE A 63 -6.32 -0.24 -4.20
CA PHE A 63 -7.69 -0.54 -3.79
C PHE A 63 -8.46 -1.06 -4.99
N PHE A 64 -9.41 -1.95 -4.72
CA PHE A 64 -10.29 -2.48 -5.75
C PHE A 64 -11.41 -1.48 -6.02
N VAL A 65 -11.60 -1.14 -7.29
CA VAL A 65 -12.77 -0.38 -7.75
C VAL A 65 -13.68 -1.38 -8.46
N PRO A 66 -14.81 -1.77 -7.87
CA PRO A 66 -15.76 -2.65 -8.54
C PRO A 66 -16.27 -1.96 -9.81
N LYS A 67 -16.31 -2.71 -10.92
CA LYS A 67 -17.02 -2.24 -12.11
C LYS A 67 -18.51 -2.41 -11.85
N THR A 68 -19.24 -1.30 -11.77
CA THR A 68 -20.70 -1.33 -11.91
C THR A 68 -21.05 -1.53 -13.39
N LYS A 69 -22.17 -2.22 -13.66
CA LYS A 69 -22.62 -2.61 -15.02
C LYS A 69 -22.76 -1.43 -15.99
N ALA A 70 -22.79 -0.21 -15.46
CA ALA A 70 -22.71 1.07 -16.14
C ALA A 70 -21.63 1.21 -17.24
N ARG A 71 -20.51 0.47 -17.16
CA ARG A 71 -19.29 0.79 -17.93
C ARG A 71 -19.01 -0.06 -19.17
N GLU A 72 -19.84 -1.04 -19.51
CA GLU A 72 -19.54 -1.96 -20.64
C GLU A 72 -20.34 -1.69 -21.93
N THR A 73 -21.25 -0.72 -21.94
CA THR A 73 -22.00 -0.34 -23.15
C THR A 73 -22.09 1.18 -23.28
N GLU A 74 -21.11 1.76 -23.97
CA GLU A 74 -21.23 3.10 -24.53
C GLU A 74 -22.35 3.06 -25.59
N ARG A 75 -23.61 3.30 -25.19
CA ARG A 75 -24.67 4.01 -25.96
C ARG A 75 -26.10 3.94 -25.38
N GLU A 76 -26.36 3.32 -24.22
CA GLU A 76 -27.73 3.33 -23.64
C GLU A 76 -27.84 3.66 -22.13
N THR A 77 -26.73 3.90 -21.41
CA THR A 77 -26.71 3.76 -19.94
C THR A 77 -26.80 5.04 -19.11
N GLU A 78 -26.85 6.26 -19.67
CA GLU A 78 -26.84 7.49 -18.86
C GLU A 78 -27.96 7.52 -17.81
N ARG A 79 -29.20 7.16 -18.20
CA ARG A 79 -30.37 7.14 -17.29
C ARG A 79 -30.33 6.03 -16.23
N GLU A 80 -29.63 4.92 -16.49
CA GLU A 80 -29.52 3.82 -15.54
C GLU A 80 -28.37 4.04 -14.56
N THR A 81 -27.26 4.63 -15.04
CA THR A 81 -26.16 5.07 -14.16
C THR A 81 -26.61 6.16 -13.18
N GLU A 82 -27.47 7.08 -13.61
CA GLU A 82 -28.07 8.09 -12.74
C GLU A 82 -28.95 7.45 -11.67
N LYS A 83 -29.79 6.47 -12.02
CA LYS A 83 -30.64 5.76 -11.04
C LYS A 83 -29.84 4.91 -10.05
N GLU A 84 -28.78 4.23 -10.49
CA GLU A 84 -27.92 3.45 -9.60
C GLU A 84 -27.13 4.35 -8.65
N THR A 85 -26.53 5.43 -9.17
CA THR A 85 -25.83 6.42 -8.34
C THR A 85 -26.79 7.15 -7.40
N GLU A 86 -28.02 7.43 -7.82
CA GLU A 86 -29.06 8.03 -6.97
C GLU A 86 -29.46 7.07 -5.83
N LYS A 87 -29.66 5.77 -6.11
CA LYS A 87 -29.93 4.75 -5.07
C LYS A 87 -28.75 4.56 -4.11
N GLU A 88 -27.52 4.58 -4.60
CA GLU A 88 -26.34 4.57 -3.74
C GLU A 88 -26.30 5.82 -2.84
N THR A 89 -26.57 7.01 -3.41
CA THR A 89 -26.60 8.26 -2.64
C THR A 89 -27.73 8.27 -1.61
N GLU A 90 -28.89 7.68 -1.91
CA GLU A 90 -30.00 7.56 -0.98
C GLU A 90 -29.68 6.59 0.16
N THR A 91 -29.05 5.46 -0.16
CA THR A 91 -28.60 4.48 0.84
C THR A 91 -27.57 5.11 1.79
N VAL A 92 -26.57 5.81 1.24
CA VAL A 92 -25.56 6.54 2.02
C VAL A 92 -26.23 7.61 2.88
N ARG A 93 -27.18 8.40 2.33
CA ARG A 93 -27.95 9.40 3.08
C ARG A 93 -28.73 8.77 4.24
N ARG A 94 -29.43 7.64 4.03
CA ARG A 94 -30.15 6.92 5.10
C ARG A 94 -29.23 6.48 6.22
N ILE A 95 -28.06 5.92 5.89
CA ILE A 95 -27.06 5.50 6.88
C ILE A 95 -26.53 6.69 7.67
N CYS A 96 -26.19 7.78 6.97
CA CYS A 96 -25.65 9.01 7.55
C CYS A 96 -26.64 9.67 8.51
N ASN A 97 -27.91 9.78 8.11
CA ASN A 97 -28.99 10.35 8.92
C ASN A 97 -29.27 9.52 10.19
N ARG A 98 -29.06 8.20 10.18
CA ARG A 98 -29.21 7.35 11.38
C ARG A 98 -28.07 7.49 12.39
N ARG A 99 -26.88 7.92 11.95
CA ARG A 99 -25.65 7.88 12.78
C ARG A 99 -25.09 9.26 13.12
N SER A 100 -25.87 10.33 12.92
CA SER A 100 -25.45 11.72 13.14
C SER A 100 -24.25 12.18 12.29
N PHE A 101 -23.96 11.49 11.19
CA PHE A 101 -22.91 11.88 10.24
C PHE A 101 -23.53 12.55 9.02
N ARG A 102 -22.82 13.52 8.45
CA ARG A 102 -23.20 14.11 7.16
C ARG A 102 -22.61 13.27 6.04
N ALA A 103 -23.40 12.97 5.01
CA ALA A 103 -22.97 12.14 3.89
C ALA A 103 -21.74 12.71 3.16
N GLU A 104 -21.62 14.05 3.09
CA GLU A 104 -20.43 14.71 2.54
C GLU A 104 -19.12 14.40 3.29
N HIS A 105 -19.19 13.99 4.57
CA HIS A 105 -18.01 13.64 5.38
C HIS A 105 -17.67 12.15 5.30
N LEU A 106 -18.50 11.34 4.65
CA LEU A 106 -18.31 9.89 4.54
C LEU A 106 -17.37 9.51 3.38
N LYS A 107 -17.15 10.44 2.44
CA LYS A 107 -16.11 10.26 1.43
C LYS A 107 -14.76 10.33 2.13
N VAL A 108 -14.03 9.21 2.13
CA VAL A 108 -12.61 9.23 2.45
C VAL A 108 -11.96 10.17 1.44
N PHE A 109 -11.69 11.40 1.89
CA PHE A 109 -11.05 12.39 1.04
C PHE A 109 -9.79 11.75 0.44
N THR A 110 -9.52 11.99 -0.83
CA THR A 110 -8.24 11.61 -1.45
C THR A 110 -7.05 12.05 -0.59
N ALA A 111 -7.18 13.20 0.08
CA ALA A 111 -6.24 13.66 1.09
C ALA A 111 -5.97 12.64 2.21
N PHE A 112 -6.96 11.87 2.68
CA PHE A 112 -6.80 10.85 3.73
C PHE A 112 -5.97 9.64 3.26
N ILE A 113 -6.09 9.25 1.99
CA ILE A 113 -5.26 8.20 1.38
C ILE A 113 -3.78 8.64 1.32
N PHE A 114 -3.53 9.94 1.13
CA PHE A 114 -2.18 10.52 1.14
C PHE A 114 -1.67 10.87 2.55
N LEU A 115 -2.52 11.33 3.48
CA LEU A 115 -2.12 11.86 4.80
C LEU A 115 -2.03 10.82 5.92
N PHE A 116 -2.67 9.65 5.83
CA PHE A 116 -2.64 8.69 6.95
C PHE A 116 -1.21 8.20 7.26
N PHE A 117 -0.30 8.28 6.28
CA PHE A 117 1.12 8.01 6.50
C PHE A 117 1.91 9.14 7.17
N CYS A 118 1.45 10.40 7.10
CA CYS A 118 2.10 11.51 7.81
C CYS A 118 1.80 11.46 9.32
N PHE A 119 0.55 11.16 9.70
CA PHE A 119 0.15 11.19 11.12
C PHE A 119 0.75 10.02 11.94
N LEU A 120 0.97 8.86 11.31
CA LEU A 120 1.68 7.74 11.96
C LEU A 120 3.19 7.97 12.07
N LYS A 121 3.79 8.78 11.19
CA LYS A 121 5.24 9.07 11.24
C LYS A 121 5.61 9.98 12.42
N VAL A 122 4.66 10.79 12.92
CA VAL A 122 4.85 11.69 14.07
C VAL A 122 4.81 10.94 15.42
N LYS A 123 4.16 9.77 15.51
CA LYS A 123 4.10 8.97 16.76
C LYS A 123 5.15 7.85 16.87
N GLY A 124 6.05 7.71 15.89
CA GLY A 124 6.96 6.56 15.79
C GLY A 124 8.45 6.87 15.95
N THR A 125 8.85 8.03 16.50
CA THR A 125 10.27 8.40 16.66
C THR A 125 10.69 8.57 18.11
N GLU A 126 10.46 7.58 18.95
CA GLU A 126 11.27 7.29 20.15
C GLU A 126 11.22 5.76 20.32
N LYS A 127 12.30 4.99 20.23
CA LYS A 127 13.40 4.93 21.19
C LYS A 127 14.63 4.31 20.53
N CYS A 128 15.74 5.05 20.52
CA CYS A 128 17.06 4.48 20.35
C CYS A 128 17.45 3.82 21.69
N VAL A 129 17.24 2.52 21.84
CA VAL A 129 17.78 1.79 23.00
C VAL A 129 19.23 1.45 22.71
N LYS A 130 20.10 2.27 23.31
CA LYS A 130 21.54 2.07 23.45
C LYS A 130 21.77 0.78 24.27
N ARG A 131 22.14 -0.33 23.63
CA ARG A 131 22.70 -1.48 24.37
C ARG A 131 24.09 -1.08 24.85
N ARG A 132 24.27 -0.98 26.17
CA ARG A 132 25.57 -0.95 26.84
C ARG A 132 25.93 -2.39 27.25
N GLY A 133 27.22 -2.72 27.18
CA GLY A 133 27.81 -3.91 27.79
C GLY A 133 27.80 -5.11 26.87
#